data_AF-A0A9X2MF15-F1
#
_entry.id   AF-A0A9X2MF15-F1
#
_cell.length_a   1.000
_cell.length_b   1.000
_cell.length_c   1.000
_cell.angle_alpha   90.00
_cell.angle_beta   90.00
_cell.angle_gamma   90.00
#
_symmetry.space_group_name_H-M   'P 1'
#
loop_
_entity.id
_entity.type
_entity.pdbx_description
1 polymer ?
#
loop_
_entity_poly.entity_id
_entity_poly.type
_entity_poly.pdbx_seq_one_letter_code
_entity_poly.pdbx_strand_id
1 'polypeptide(L)'
;MGDLYNILALISLGTTKNDVDRLINALEIISKRNKNKCILNNYSLKQINPIIEKNPRDAYYSEKESIEIENSVDRICGENIMAYPPGIPIISPGEIITREILEYIKVLKKSNAHLTDMLDKELNTILVIKEK
;
A
#
# COMPACT_ATOMS: atom_id res chain seq x y z
N MET A 1 -7.13 -2.03 -13.17
CA MET A 1 -6.19 -2.16 -12.03
C MET A 1 -5.13 -3.17 -12.41
N GLY A 2 -3.89 -2.94 -11.99
CA GLY A 2 -2.79 -3.87 -12.15
C GLY A 2 -1.85 -3.74 -10.97
N ASP A 3 -1.22 -4.84 -10.60
CA ASP A 3 -0.15 -4.91 -9.62
C ASP A 3 1.16 -5.29 -10.34
N LEU A 4 2.28 -5.38 -9.64
CA LEU A 4 3.61 -5.71 -10.14
C LEU A 4 3.64 -6.87 -11.15
N TYR A 5 2.81 -7.90 -10.93
CA TYR A 5 2.77 -9.09 -11.79
C TYR A 5 1.41 -9.40 -12.39
N ASN A 6 0.37 -8.67 -12.00
CA ASN A 6 -1.00 -9.05 -12.30
C ASN A 6 -1.75 -7.91 -12.99
N ILE A 7 -2.61 -8.27 -13.94
CA ILE A 7 -3.58 -7.36 -14.53
C ILE A 7 -4.98 -7.86 -14.23
N LEU A 8 -5.90 -6.97 -13.87
CA LEU A 8 -7.30 -7.29 -13.66
C LEU A 8 -8.14 -6.67 -14.78
N ALA A 9 -8.81 -7.53 -15.55
CA ALA A 9 -9.80 -7.13 -16.55
C ALA A 9 -11.21 -7.42 -16.01
N LEU A 10 -12.06 -6.39 -15.96
CA LEU A 10 -13.44 -6.52 -15.51
C LEU A 10 -14.35 -6.79 -16.72
N ILE A 11 -15.07 -7.91 -16.68
CA ILE A 11 -16.03 -8.32 -17.70
C ILE A 11 -17.42 -8.21 -17.10
N SER A 12 -18.33 -7.52 -17.77
CA SER A 12 -19.70 -7.30 -17.29
C SER A 12 -20.73 -7.49 -18.41
N LEU A 13 -22.01 -7.24 -18.13
CA LEU A 13 -23.11 -7.35 -19.11
C LEU A 13 -22.90 -6.48 -20.36
N GLY A 14 -22.14 -5.38 -20.25
CA GLY A 14 -21.80 -4.51 -21.38
C GLY A 14 -20.63 -5.00 -22.22
N THR A 15 -19.96 -6.09 -21.83
CA THR A 15 -18.78 -6.59 -22.54
C THR A 15 -19.20 -7.55 -23.64
N THR A 16 -18.84 -7.23 -24.89
CA THR A 16 -19.10 -8.11 -26.04
C THR A 16 -17.92 -9.05 -26.28
N LYS A 17 -18.16 -10.13 -27.04
CA LYS A 17 -17.09 -11.03 -27.49
C LYS A 17 -15.97 -10.28 -28.22
N ASN A 18 -16.32 -9.29 -29.04
CA ASN A 18 -15.37 -8.49 -29.80
C ASN A 18 -14.42 -7.68 -28.89
N ASP A 19 -14.90 -7.21 -27.73
CA ASP A 19 -14.06 -6.49 -26.76
C ASP A 19 -13.00 -7.41 -26.14
N VAL A 20 -13.39 -8.65 -25.82
CA VAL A 20 -12.48 -9.68 -25.29
C VAL A 20 -11.45 -10.10 -26.34
N ASP A 21 -11.87 -10.30 -27.59
CA ASP A 21 -10.97 -10.67 -28.68
C ASP A 21 -9.93 -9.55 -28.94
N ARG A 22 -10.33 -8.28 -28.84
CA ARG A 22 -9.41 -7.13 -28.93
C ARG A 22 -8.40 -7.12 -27.78
N LEU A 23 -8.82 -7.44 -26.56
CA LEU A 23 -7.93 -7.52 -25.41
C LEU A 23 -6.86 -8.61 -25.60
N ILE A 24 -7.27 -9.81 -26.03
CA ILE A 24 -6.37 -10.95 -26.28
C ILE A 24 -5.33 -10.58 -27.34
N ASN A 25 -5.77 -10.02 -28.47
CA ASN A 25 -4.88 -9.60 -29.55
C ASN A 25 -3.85 -8.55 -29.08
N ALA A 26 -4.26 -7.59 -28.24
CA ALA A 26 -3.34 -6.59 -27.69
C ALA A 26 -2.28 -7.23 -26.78
N LEU A 27 -2.68 -8.17 -25.91
CA LEU A 27 -1.76 -8.89 -25.02
C LEU A 27 -0.76 -9.74 -25.80
N GLU A 28 -1.18 -10.41 -26.88
CA GLU A 28 -0.27 -11.14 -27.77
C GLU A 28 0.78 -10.24 -28.41
N ILE A 29 0.38 -9.06 -28.90
CA ILE A 29 1.30 -8.09 -29.50
C ILE A 29 2.33 -7.61 -28.46
N ILE A 30 1.88 -7.31 -27.23
CA ILE A 30 2.75 -6.88 -26.13
C ILE A 30 3.75 -8.00 -25.77
N SER A 31 3.27 -9.24 -25.67
CA SER A 31 4.11 -10.42 -25.36
C SER A 31 5.18 -10.64 -26.44
N LYS A 32 4.80 -10.60 -27.72
CA LYS A 32 5.72 -10.76 -28.85
C LYS A 32 6.82 -9.67 -28.86
N ARG A 33 6.48 -8.43 -28.48
CA ARG A 33 7.43 -7.30 -28.43
C ARG A 33 8.41 -7.37 -27.24
N ASN A 34 8.02 -7.98 -26.11
CA ASN A 34 8.76 -7.92 -24.85
C ASN A 34 9.44 -9.24 -24.44
N LYS A 35 9.60 -10.21 -25.37
CA LYS A 35 10.10 -11.58 -25.11
C LYS A 35 11.41 -11.70 -24.29
N ASN A 36 12.25 -10.67 -24.20
CA ASN A 36 13.59 -10.74 -23.62
C ASN A 36 13.85 -9.79 -22.42
N LYS A 37 12.80 -9.22 -21.81
CA LYS A 37 12.96 -8.33 -20.63
C LYS A 37 12.05 -8.79 -19.49
N CYS A 38 12.55 -9.67 -18.62
CA CYS A 38 11.96 -9.86 -17.30
C CYS A 38 13.04 -10.16 -16.28
N ILE A 39 13.46 -9.13 -15.55
CA ILE A 39 14.07 -9.29 -14.24
C ILE A 39 12.89 -9.20 -13.26
N LEU A 40 12.41 -10.35 -12.81
CA LEU A 40 11.39 -10.42 -11.77
C LEU A 40 12.11 -10.37 -10.42
N ASN A 41 12.14 -9.19 -9.80
CA ASN A 41 12.55 -9.10 -8.40
C ASN A 41 11.40 -9.63 -7.55
N ASN A 42 11.51 -10.80 -6.92
CA ASN A 42 10.45 -11.34 -6.06
C ASN A 42 10.19 -10.42 -4.87
N TYR A 43 9.11 -9.63 -4.92
CA TYR A 43 8.62 -8.92 -3.74
C TYR A 43 7.61 -9.82 -3.01
N SER A 44 8.02 -10.35 -1.86
CA SER A 44 7.09 -11.03 -0.97
C SER A 44 6.27 -9.98 -0.23
N LEU A 45 5.02 -9.79 -0.63
CA LEU A 45 4.04 -9.04 0.16
C LEU A 45 3.86 -9.79 1.49
N LYS A 46 4.39 -9.25 2.58
CA LYS A 46 4.18 -9.80 3.92
C LYS A 46 2.86 -9.26 4.46
N GLN A 47 1.99 -10.16 4.88
CA GLN A 47 0.86 -9.79 5.71
C GLN A 47 1.36 -9.61 7.15
N ILE A 48 1.47 -8.37 7.59
CA ILE A 48 1.84 -8.03 8.97
C ILE A 48 0.55 -8.01 9.78
N ASN A 49 0.50 -8.76 10.88
CA ASN A 49 -0.64 -8.72 11.78
C ASN A 49 -0.56 -7.44 12.63
N PRO A 50 -1.57 -6.55 12.58
CA PRO A 50 -1.55 -5.33 13.37
C PRO A 50 -1.78 -5.65 14.86
N ILE A 51 -1.16 -4.84 15.71
CA ILE A 51 -1.45 -4.84 17.16
C ILE A 51 -2.36 -3.65 17.41
N ILE A 52 -3.59 -3.92 17.84
CA ILE A 52 -4.62 -2.90 18.05
C ILE A 52 -4.57 -2.46 19.52
N GLU A 53 -4.23 -1.21 19.76
CA GLU A 53 -4.18 -0.62 21.11
C GLU A 53 -5.43 0.21 21.40
N LYS A 54 -5.97 0.87 20.37
CA LYS A 54 -7.13 1.74 20.49
C LYS A 54 -8.12 1.48 19.38
N ASN A 55 -9.41 1.66 19.66
CA ASN A 55 -10.41 1.58 18.60
C ASN A 55 -10.22 2.76 17.61
N PRO A 56 -10.56 2.58 16.33
CA PRO A 56 -10.32 3.59 15.30
C PRO A 56 -11.00 4.94 15.59
N ARG A 57 -12.19 4.91 16.22
CA ARG A 57 -12.93 6.14 16.57
C ARG A 57 -12.15 6.97 17.59
N ASP A 58 -11.72 6.33 18.67
CA ASP A 58 -11.01 7.01 19.74
C ASP A 58 -9.63 7.46 19.27
N ALA A 59 -8.95 6.66 18.43
CA ALA A 59 -7.71 7.06 17.79
C ALA A 59 -7.90 8.31 16.92
N TYR A 60 -8.98 8.35 16.14
CA TYR A 60 -9.31 9.49 15.29
C TYR A 60 -9.57 10.78 16.09
N TYR A 61 -10.24 10.71 17.25
CA TYR A 61 -10.52 11.87 18.10
C TYR A 61 -9.43 12.20 19.13
N SER A 62 -8.38 11.39 19.23
CA SER A 62 -7.29 11.66 20.16
C SER A 62 -6.44 12.85 19.70
N GLU A 63 -5.80 13.53 20.66
CA GLU A 63 -4.73 14.47 20.36
C GLU A 63 -3.59 13.72 19.65
N LYS A 64 -3.09 14.33 18.57
CA LYS A 64 -2.03 13.78 17.74
C LYS A 64 -0.84 14.72 17.74
N GLU A 65 0.35 14.15 17.60
CA GLU A 65 1.58 14.88 17.38
C GLU A 65 2.29 14.32 16.15
N SER A 66 3.06 15.17 15.47
CA SER A 66 3.88 14.76 14.35
C SER A 66 5.29 14.46 14.85
N ILE A 67 5.78 13.26 14.53
CA ILE A 67 7.14 12.83 14.89
C ILE A 67 7.85 12.29 13.65
N GLU A 68 9.18 12.24 13.69
CA GLU A 68 9.95 11.56 12.65
C GLU A 68 9.58 10.08 12.60
N ILE A 69 9.42 9.54 11.38
CA ILE A 69 8.98 8.15 11.18
C ILE A 69 9.94 7.13 11.82
N GLU A 70 11.23 7.44 11.89
CA GLU A 70 12.24 6.59 12.55
C GLU A 70 12.01 6.47 14.06
N ASN A 71 11.41 7.49 14.69
CA ASN A 71 11.13 7.53 16.13
C ASN A 71 9.72 7.02 16.47
N SER A 72 8.99 6.50 15.48
CA SER A 72 7.58 6.13 15.63
C SER A 72 7.33 4.71 16.13
N VAL A 73 8.38 3.89 16.24
CA VAL A 73 8.27 2.52 16.75
C VAL A 73 7.67 2.51 18.15
N ASP A 74 6.76 1.58 18.41
CA ASP A 74 6.00 1.40 19.65
C ASP A 74 5.02 2.53 19.99
N ARG A 75 4.85 3.53 19.11
CA ARG A 75 3.81 4.55 19.23
C ARG A 75 2.49 4.08 18.61
N ILE A 76 1.37 4.64 19.07
CA ILE A 76 0.06 4.39 18.47
C ILE A 76 -0.12 5.31 17.26
N CYS A 77 -0.39 4.73 16.09
CA CYS A 77 -0.61 5.46 14.86
C CYS A 77 -1.84 6.37 14.98
N GLY A 78 -1.70 7.61 14.52
CA GLY A 78 -2.74 8.63 14.52
C GLY A 78 -3.28 8.97 13.12
N GLU A 79 -2.66 8.45 12.06
CA GLU A 79 -3.11 8.64 10.68
C GLU A 79 -3.18 7.31 9.92
N ASN A 80 -3.57 7.36 8.66
CA ASN A 80 -3.74 6.17 7.84
C ASN A 80 -2.66 6.16 6.76
N ILE A 81 -1.98 5.02 6.58
CA ILE A 81 -1.00 4.86 5.50
C ILE A 81 -1.45 3.69 4.64
N MET A 82 -1.79 3.96 3.38
CA MET A 82 -2.14 2.95 2.40
C MET A 82 -1.07 2.83 1.33
N ALA A 83 -0.88 1.62 0.80
CA ALA A 83 -0.04 1.39 -0.36
C ALA A 83 -0.85 0.82 -1.51
N TYR A 84 -0.62 1.38 -2.70
CA TYR A 84 -1.09 0.85 -3.96
C TYR A 84 0.09 0.45 -4.85
N PRO A 85 0.13 -0.81 -5.32
CA PRO A 85 -0.71 -1.97 -4.95
C PRO A 85 -0.31 -2.57 -3.57
N PRO A 86 -1.15 -3.36 -2.86
CA PRO A 86 -2.43 -3.96 -3.26
C PRO A 86 -3.68 -3.11 -2.94
N GLY A 87 -3.53 -1.93 -2.34
CA GLY A 87 -4.64 -1.02 -2.07
C GLY A 87 -5.34 -1.22 -0.73
N ILE A 88 -4.61 -1.74 0.26
CA ILE A 88 -5.06 -1.90 1.64
C ILE A 88 -4.24 -0.99 2.56
N PRO A 89 -4.78 -0.58 3.72
CA PRO A 89 -3.99 0.09 4.73
C PRO A 89 -2.85 -0.80 5.20
N ILE A 90 -1.64 -0.23 5.25
CA ILE A 90 -0.48 -0.83 5.92
C ILE A 90 -0.66 -0.70 7.43
N ILE A 91 -1.09 0.48 7.86
CA ILE A 91 -1.39 0.79 9.25
C ILE A 91 -2.53 1.80 9.32
N SER A 92 -3.40 1.59 10.29
CA SER A 92 -4.58 2.42 10.57
C SER A 92 -4.48 3.13 11.93
N PRO A 93 -5.21 4.23 12.14
CA PRO A 93 -5.26 4.90 13.44
C PRO A 93 -5.71 3.94 14.55
N GLY A 94 -4.95 3.89 15.65
CA GLY A 94 -5.22 3.01 16.80
C GLY A 94 -4.38 1.73 16.82
N GLU A 95 -3.64 1.46 15.76
CA GLU A 95 -2.67 0.36 15.69
C GLU A 95 -1.28 0.82 16.17
N ILE A 96 -0.51 -0.09 16.76
CA ILE A 96 0.87 0.16 17.16
C ILE A 96 1.79 0.08 15.94
N ILE A 97 2.65 1.09 15.77
CA ILE A 97 3.69 1.08 14.76
C ILE A 97 4.81 0.14 15.21
N THR A 98 4.78 -1.10 14.74
CA THR A 98 5.85 -2.06 15.03
C THR A 98 7.06 -1.82 14.13
N ARG A 99 8.21 -2.36 14.53
CA ARG A 99 9.42 -2.31 13.69
C ARG A 99 9.23 -2.99 12.33
N GLU A 100 8.40 -4.04 12.26
CA GLU A 100 8.10 -4.71 10.99
C GLU A 100 7.31 -3.80 10.04
N ILE A 101 6.34 -3.03 10.56
CA ILE A 101 5.59 -2.05 9.78
C ILE A 101 6.51 -0.96 9.24
N LEU A 102 7.39 -0.42 10.09
CA LEU A 102 8.35 0.61 9.69
C LEU A 102 9.27 0.13 8.55
N GLU A 103 9.84 -1.07 8.68
CA GLU A 103 10.70 -1.63 7.64
C GLU A 103 9.93 -1.92 6.35
N TYR A 104 8.67 -2.37 6.46
CA TYR A 104 7.82 -2.59 5.28
C TYR A 104 7.51 -1.29 4.53
N ILE A 105 7.19 -0.21 5.26
CA ILE A 105 7.01 1.13 4.71
C ILE A 105 8.28 1.59 3.97
N LYS A 106 9.46 1.39 4.54
CA LYS A 106 10.75 1.74 3.90
C LYS A 106 10.97 0.96 2.61
N VAL A 107 10.63 -0.32 2.58
CA VAL A 107 10.72 -1.14 1.35
C VAL A 107 9.78 -0.60 0.28
N LEU A 108 8.54 -0.25 0.64
CA LEU A 108 7.56 0.28 -0.31
C LEU A 108 7.93 1.67 -0.85
N LYS A 109 8.49 2.54 0.01
CA LYS A 109 9.05 3.84 -0.40
C LYS A 109 10.19 3.66 -1.41
N LYS A 110 10.99 2.60 -1.29
CA LYS A 110 12.04 2.24 -2.27
C LYS A 110 11.50 1.58 -3.54
N SER A 111 10.39 0.86 -3.47
CA SER A 111 9.84 0.09 -4.60
C SER A 111 9.00 0.92 -5.58
N ASN A 112 9.04 2.26 -5.49
CA ASN A 112 8.21 3.16 -6.29
C ASN A 112 6.70 2.89 -6.13
N ALA A 113 6.29 2.25 -5.01
CA ALA A 113 4.89 2.01 -4.70
C ALA A 113 4.19 3.35 -4.39
N HIS A 114 2.91 3.46 -4.73
CA HIS A 114 2.15 4.67 -4.47
C HIS A 114 1.62 4.64 -3.04
N LEU A 115 2.20 5.46 -2.16
CA LEU A 115 1.72 5.63 -0.79
C LEU A 115 0.70 6.77 -0.74
N THR A 116 -0.43 6.54 -0.06
CA THR A 116 -1.55 7.49 0.03
C THR A 116 -2.04 7.64 1.47
N ASP A 117 -2.86 8.67 1.69
CA ASP A 117 -3.51 9.06 2.96
C ASP A 117 -2.60 9.59 4.09
N MET A 118 -1.29 9.54 3.88
CA MET A 118 -0.30 10.18 4.76
C MET A 118 -0.31 11.71 4.62
N LEU A 119 -0.22 12.42 5.75
CA LEU A 119 -0.16 13.88 5.83
C LEU A 119 1.11 14.42 5.16
N ASP A 120 2.25 13.80 5.46
CA ASP A 120 3.52 14.08 4.81
C ASP A 120 3.69 13.18 3.58
N LYS A 121 3.65 13.79 2.38
CA LYS A 121 3.80 13.08 1.10
C LYS A 121 5.17 12.45 0.92
N GLU A 122 6.20 12.98 1.58
CA GLU A 122 7.54 12.41 1.54
C GLU A 122 7.72 11.36 2.64
N LEU A 123 6.75 11.21 3.56
CA LEU A 123 6.76 10.26 4.66
C LEU A 123 8.07 10.33 5.48
N ASN A 124 8.49 11.55 5.81
CA ASN A 124 9.58 11.82 6.76
C ASN A 124 9.01 11.90 8.18
N THR A 125 7.79 12.41 8.32
CA THR A 125 7.05 12.45 9.58
C THR A 125 5.77 11.62 9.51
N ILE A 126 5.32 11.16 10.68
CA ILE A 126 4.05 10.46 10.87
C ILE A 126 3.30 11.02 12.08
N LEU A 127 1.98 11.10 11.98
CA LEU A 127 1.09 11.44 13.09
C LEU A 127 0.92 10.24 14.01
N VAL A 128 1.20 10.45 15.30
CA VAL A 128 0.98 9.48 16.37
C VAL A 128 0.09 10.07 17.45
N ILE A 129 -0.57 9.21 18.22
CA ILE A 129 -1.34 9.65 19.38
C ILE A 129 -0.37 10.16 20.45
N LYS A 130 -0.64 11.38 20.94
CA LYS A 130 0.15 12.00 21.99
C LYS A 130 -0.02 11.23 23.30
N GLU A 131 1.10 10.87 23.92
CA GLU A 131 1.09 10.26 25.25
C GLU A 131 0.73 11.32 26.30
N LYS A 132 -0.04 10.92 27.32
CA LYS A 132 -0.47 11.80 28.41
C LYS A 132 0.67 12.12 29.36
#